data_AF-A0A3N4LTI0-F1
#
_entry.id   AF-A0A3N4LTI0-F1
#
_cell.length_a   1.000
_cell.length_b   1.000
_cell.length_c   1.000
_cell.angle_alpha   90.00
_cell.angle_beta   90.00
_cell.angle_gamma   90.00
#
_symmetry.space_group_name_H-M   'P 1'
#
loop_
_entity.id
_entity.type
_entity.pdbx_description
1 polymer ?
#
loop_
_entity_poly.entity_id
_entity_poly.type
_entity_poly.pdbx_seq_one_letter_code
_entity_poly.pdbx_strand_id
1 'polypeptide(L)'
;MSFPSEKSPEAMATLFGTNSVIGGPEQRPPPYEPTPNPFTSPSTTSLASLEDVSHLKSSTSTKFFISQKGNTLRPWPWCYSSELVTPIFDSTRTFPLYTSTRFKKNSGSCIMSPVYSAEHQEPADSKSRFEVHTTYFFGPGNDPVISCDFGGDRKVETIVRSKGKLTRSRWFEWNGDRYEWRYVGQRNASGMVLQRVVTDAPAIPDIVITDEKRPGAHVCPHDHGKGKAKKTEDEYVTVADFQRDEEEGKKCLGFSPAGQGGWVTIYEKEEEGRRGLPEWLVLASCMVMLKRERDRRTIQIAMMSGGGGGS
;
A
#
# COMPACT_ATOMS: atom_id res chain seq x y z
N MET A 1 7.02 16.37 -71.46
CA MET A 1 6.81 15.74 -70.14
C MET A 1 5.97 16.71 -69.33
N SER A 2 4.68 16.41 -69.22
CA SER A 2 3.64 17.35 -68.77
C SER A 2 3.19 16.97 -67.37
N PHE A 3 3.19 17.92 -66.45
CA PHE A 3 2.68 17.75 -65.08
C PHE A 3 1.16 17.98 -65.05
N PRO A 4 0.37 17.17 -64.32
CA PRO A 4 -1.05 17.40 -64.18
C PRO A 4 -1.38 18.38 -63.04
N SER A 5 -2.32 19.25 -63.41
CA SER A 5 -3.11 20.25 -62.68
C SER A 5 -3.48 19.92 -61.23
N GLU A 6 -3.32 20.94 -60.37
CA GLU A 6 -3.95 21.08 -59.05
C GLU A 6 -5.49 20.96 -59.15
N LYS A 7 -6.08 20.29 -58.16
CA LYS A 7 -7.52 20.33 -57.88
C LYS A 7 -7.75 20.99 -56.52
N SER A 8 -8.46 22.10 -56.55
CA SER A 8 -9.11 22.76 -55.40
C SER A 8 -10.20 21.87 -54.78
N PRO A 9 -10.38 21.89 -53.45
CA PRO A 9 -11.64 21.52 -52.82
C PRO A 9 -12.37 22.76 -52.27
N GLU A 10 -13.35 23.24 -53.03
CA GLU A 10 -14.48 24.01 -52.51
C GLU A 10 -15.58 23.06 -51.99
N ALA A 11 -16.34 23.58 -51.01
CA ALA A 11 -17.66 23.13 -50.57
C ALA A 11 -17.75 21.94 -49.59
N MET A 12 -17.77 22.27 -48.29
CA MET A 12 -18.59 21.56 -47.29
C MET A 12 -19.12 22.60 -46.30
N ALA A 13 -20.23 23.24 -46.66
CA ALA A 13 -20.98 24.14 -45.81
C ALA A 13 -22.21 23.41 -45.24
N THR A 14 -22.44 23.63 -43.94
CA THR A 14 -23.75 23.72 -43.30
C THR A 14 -24.52 22.42 -43.02
N LEU A 15 -24.32 21.84 -41.82
CA LEU A 15 -25.38 21.21 -41.03
C LEU A 15 -25.06 21.34 -39.51
N PHE A 16 -25.25 22.53 -38.94
CA PHE A 16 -25.39 22.69 -37.49
C PHE A 16 -26.87 22.83 -37.17
N GLY A 17 -27.46 21.73 -36.69
CA GLY A 17 -28.80 21.73 -36.13
C GLY A 17 -28.81 22.51 -34.80
N THR A 18 -29.63 23.55 -34.74
CA THR A 18 -29.91 24.30 -33.52
C THR A 18 -30.82 23.45 -32.62
N ASN A 19 -30.26 22.80 -31.60
CA ASN A 19 -31.06 22.23 -30.52
C ASN A 19 -31.53 23.37 -29.60
N SER A 20 -32.79 23.76 -29.78
CA SER A 20 -33.56 24.58 -28.85
C SER A 20 -33.73 23.79 -27.54
N VAL A 21 -32.91 24.10 -26.53
CA VAL A 21 -33.09 23.61 -25.16
C VAL A 21 -34.26 24.39 -24.55
N ILE A 22 -35.39 23.72 -24.38
CA ILE A 22 -36.55 24.20 -23.63
C ILE A 22 -36.12 24.35 -22.16
N GLY A 23 -36.08 25.59 -21.68
CA GLY A 23 -35.81 25.92 -20.29
C GLY A 23 -36.92 25.38 -19.38
N GLY A 24 -36.59 24.31 -18.65
CA GLY A 24 -37.37 23.87 -17.50
C GLY A 24 -37.14 24.80 -16.30
N PRO A 25 -38.10 24.89 -15.36
CA PRO A 25 -37.99 25.75 -14.19
C PRO A 25 -36.81 25.35 -13.32
N GLU A 26 -35.99 26.34 -13.01
CA GLU A 26 -34.84 26.29 -12.11
C GLU A 26 -35.27 25.85 -10.71
N GLN A 27 -35.16 24.54 -10.43
CA GLN A 27 -35.31 24.01 -9.08
C GLN A 27 -34.07 24.40 -8.27
N ARG A 28 -34.23 25.36 -7.34
CA ARG A 28 -33.24 25.59 -6.29
C ARG A 28 -33.04 24.29 -5.50
N PRO A 29 -31.79 23.84 -5.30
CA PRO A 29 -31.53 22.73 -4.39
C PRO A 29 -31.99 23.14 -2.98
N PRO A 30 -32.57 22.21 -2.21
CA PRO A 30 -32.95 22.48 -0.83
C PRO A 30 -31.71 22.87 0.00
N PRO A 31 -31.86 23.73 1.01
CA PRO A 31 -30.78 24.07 1.93
C PRO A 31 -30.22 22.79 2.56
N TYR A 32 -28.90 22.68 2.55
CA TYR A 32 -28.16 21.58 3.14
C TYR A 32 -28.40 21.56 4.67
N GLU A 33 -29.17 20.59 5.16
CA GLU A 33 -29.22 20.29 6.59
C GLU A 33 -27.92 19.54 6.97
N PRO A 34 -27.12 20.04 7.91
CA PRO A 34 -25.95 19.31 8.39
C PRO A 34 -26.41 18.03 9.10
N THR A 35 -26.10 16.88 8.49
CA THR A 35 -26.27 15.59 9.15
C THR A 35 -25.45 15.55 10.44
N PRO A 36 -26.01 15.09 11.58
CA PRO A 36 -25.27 14.97 12.83
C PRO A 36 -24.10 13.99 12.66
N ASN A 37 -22.91 14.45 13.05
CA ASN A 37 -21.67 13.66 13.06
C ASN A 37 -21.87 12.38 13.90
N PRO A 38 -21.68 11.16 13.35
CA PRO A 38 -21.84 9.91 14.10
C PRO A 38 -20.67 9.59 15.05
N PHE A 39 -19.78 10.55 15.33
CA PHE A 39 -18.72 10.37 16.32
C PHE A 39 -19.26 10.67 17.73
N THR A 40 -20.06 9.73 18.24
CA THR A 40 -20.23 9.57 19.68
C THR A 40 -19.00 8.83 20.20
N SER A 41 -18.31 9.46 21.15
CA SER A 41 -17.09 8.97 21.80
C SER A 41 -17.25 7.52 22.30
N PRO A 42 -16.36 6.58 21.94
CA PRO A 42 -16.32 5.29 22.62
C PRO A 42 -15.66 5.46 23.98
N SER A 43 -16.30 4.87 24.98
CA SER A 43 -15.82 4.74 26.35
C SER A 43 -14.45 4.08 26.39
N THR A 44 -13.54 4.70 27.13
CA THR A 44 -12.21 4.21 27.50
C THR A 44 -12.33 2.81 28.10
N THR A 45 -11.88 1.79 27.37
CA THR A 45 -11.65 0.45 27.93
C THR A 45 -10.15 0.19 27.87
N SER A 46 -9.56 -0.06 29.03
CA SER A 46 -8.13 -0.16 29.26
C SER A 46 -7.49 -1.30 28.47
N LEU A 47 -6.56 -0.97 27.58
CA LEU A 47 -5.61 -1.90 26.97
C LEU A 47 -4.59 -2.33 28.02
N ALA A 48 -4.63 -3.61 28.41
CA ALA A 48 -3.52 -4.24 29.10
C ALA A 48 -2.36 -4.45 28.12
N SER A 49 -1.18 -4.00 28.56
CA SER A 49 0.08 -3.91 27.85
C SER A 49 0.55 -5.24 27.26
N LEU A 50 1.00 -5.20 26.00
CA LEU A 50 1.70 -6.28 25.30
C LEU A 50 3.18 -5.90 25.23
N GLU A 51 3.83 -5.90 26.38
CA GLU A 51 5.27 -5.72 26.53
C GLU A 51 5.97 -7.09 26.48
N ASP A 52 6.40 -7.49 25.29
CA ASP A 52 7.65 -8.25 25.18
C ASP A 52 8.32 -8.04 23.81
N VAL A 53 8.90 -6.85 23.63
CA VAL A 53 9.94 -6.54 22.62
C VAL A 53 11.11 -5.84 23.33
N SER A 54 11.45 -6.35 24.51
CA SER A 54 12.27 -5.71 25.55
C SER A 54 13.77 -5.53 25.20
N HIS A 55 14.18 -5.77 23.96
CA HIS A 55 15.57 -5.61 23.50
C HIS A 55 15.82 -4.45 22.53
N LEU A 56 14.79 -3.69 22.13
CA LEU A 56 14.97 -2.46 21.35
C LEU A 56 15.10 -1.28 22.32
N LYS A 57 16.34 -0.82 22.55
CA LYS A 57 16.63 0.44 23.25
C LYS A 57 15.85 1.57 22.57
N SER A 58 14.84 2.12 23.25
CA SER A 58 14.08 3.37 22.97
C SER A 58 14.32 3.99 21.59
N SER A 59 14.05 3.26 20.51
CA SER A 59 14.21 3.77 19.16
C SER A 59 12.96 4.56 18.86
N THR A 60 13.08 5.81 18.41
CA THR A 60 11.93 6.60 18.00
C THR A 60 11.18 5.81 16.92
N SER A 61 9.89 5.59 17.12
CA SER A 61 9.05 4.90 16.15
C SER A 61 7.94 5.82 15.70
N THR A 62 7.77 5.96 14.39
CA THR A 62 6.64 6.70 13.81
C THR A 62 5.57 5.72 13.38
N LYS A 63 4.31 6.02 13.69
CA LYS A 63 3.19 5.10 13.46
C LYS A 63 2.14 5.76 12.57
N PHE A 64 1.74 5.06 11.51
CA PHE A 64 0.77 5.52 10.53
C PHE A 64 -0.42 4.59 10.45
N PHE A 65 -1.62 5.12 10.27
CA PHE A 65 -2.83 4.34 10.01
C PHE A 65 -3.24 4.47 8.55
N ILE A 66 -3.25 3.36 7.81
CA ILE A 66 -3.79 3.30 6.45
C ILE A 66 -5.28 2.98 6.56
N SER A 67 -6.14 3.95 6.30
CA SER A 67 -7.60 3.75 6.33
C SER A 67 -8.10 3.22 4.99
N GLN A 68 -7.73 1.98 4.68
CA GLN A 68 -8.21 1.30 3.48
C GLN A 68 -9.36 0.37 3.82
N LYS A 69 -10.53 0.63 3.24
CA LYS A 69 -11.66 -0.29 3.42
C LYS A 69 -11.36 -1.64 2.77
N GLY A 70 -11.51 -2.69 3.56
CA GLY A 70 -11.55 -4.06 3.07
C GLY A 70 -12.74 -4.25 2.13
N ASN A 71 -12.68 -5.31 1.31
CA ASN A 71 -13.83 -5.67 0.48
C ASN A 71 -14.87 -6.39 1.35
N THR A 72 -15.97 -5.72 1.67
CA THR A 72 -17.11 -6.38 2.31
C THR A 72 -17.94 -7.11 1.26
N LEU A 73 -18.06 -8.44 1.44
CA LEU A 73 -19.16 -9.32 1.02
C LEU A 73 -20.13 -8.80 -0.05
N ARG A 74 -19.67 -8.65 -1.29
CA ARG A 74 -20.57 -8.94 -2.41
C ARG A 74 -20.05 -10.17 -3.12
N PRO A 75 -20.85 -11.25 -3.22
CA PRO A 75 -20.45 -12.37 -4.04
C PRO A 75 -20.37 -11.85 -5.49
N TRP A 76 -19.19 -12.04 -6.10
CA TRP A 76 -19.03 -11.98 -7.55
C TRP A 76 -19.18 -10.59 -8.25
N PRO A 77 -18.65 -10.46 -9.47
CA PRO A 77 -17.26 -10.16 -9.84
C PRO A 77 -16.79 -8.74 -9.49
N TRP A 78 -17.61 -7.93 -8.81
CA TRP A 78 -17.31 -6.50 -8.57
C TRP A 78 -16.68 -6.23 -7.19
N CYS A 79 -15.96 -7.20 -6.63
CA CYS A 79 -15.27 -7.11 -5.33
C CYS A 79 -14.03 -6.20 -5.38
N TYR A 80 -14.17 -4.99 -5.90
CA TYR A 80 -13.14 -3.98 -5.84
C TYR A 80 -13.63 -2.87 -4.92
N SER A 81 -12.75 -2.42 -4.03
CA SER A 81 -13.01 -1.23 -3.25
C SER A 81 -13.35 -0.09 -4.21
N SER A 82 -14.57 0.44 -4.09
CA SER A 82 -15.03 1.60 -4.85
C SER A 82 -14.34 2.88 -4.40
N GLU A 83 -13.65 2.83 -3.26
CA GLU A 83 -12.85 3.92 -2.71
C GLU A 83 -11.73 4.26 -3.68
N LEU A 84 -11.70 5.49 -4.16
CA LEU A 84 -10.60 5.97 -5.00
C LEU A 84 -9.51 6.64 -4.17
N VAL A 85 -9.84 7.11 -2.98
CA VAL A 85 -8.93 7.85 -2.10
C VAL A 85 -8.78 7.08 -0.80
N THR A 86 -7.55 6.71 -0.46
CA THR A 86 -7.21 6.06 0.80
C THR A 86 -6.43 7.05 1.66
N PRO A 87 -7.01 7.58 2.75
CA PRO A 87 -6.32 8.47 3.66
C PRO A 87 -5.34 7.68 4.54
N ILE A 88 -4.19 8.30 4.82
CA ILE A 88 -3.15 7.78 5.70
C ILE A 88 -2.94 8.81 6.81
N PHE A 89 -3.16 8.37 8.05
CA PHE A 89 -3.07 9.23 9.23
C PHE A 89 -1.77 8.97 9.97
N ASP A 90 -1.22 10.03 10.56
CA ASP A 90 -0.20 9.91 11.59
C ASP A 90 -0.89 9.61 12.93
N SER A 91 -0.30 8.78 13.79
CA SER A 91 -0.86 8.43 15.11
C SER A 91 -1.12 9.66 15.99
N THR A 92 -0.40 10.75 15.74
CA THR A 92 -0.53 12.00 16.49
C THR A 92 -1.59 12.95 15.94
N ARG A 93 -2.04 12.76 14.69
CA ARG A 93 -2.87 13.71 13.96
C ARG A 93 -4.29 13.20 13.75
N THR A 94 -5.25 14.11 13.86
CA THR A 94 -6.67 13.82 13.58
C THR A 94 -7.01 13.91 12.10
N PHE A 95 -6.18 14.59 11.30
CA PHE A 95 -6.34 14.76 9.86
C PHE A 95 -5.33 13.89 9.09
N PRO A 96 -5.64 13.46 7.86
CA PRO A 96 -4.74 12.64 7.07
C PRO A 96 -3.45 13.39 6.76
N LEU A 97 -2.31 12.71 6.90
CA LEU A 97 -1.00 13.21 6.51
C LEU A 97 -0.74 12.98 5.02
N TYR A 98 -1.19 11.84 4.49
CA TYR A 98 -1.14 11.52 3.07
C TYR A 98 -2.49 11.06 2.54
N THR A 99 -2.66 11.20 1.23
CA THR A 99 -3.76 10.60 0.50
C THR A 99 -3.22 9.80 -0.66
N SER A 100 -3.62 8.52 -0.74
CA SER A 100 -3.34 7.66 -1.89
C SER A 100 -4.57 7.63 -2.81
N THR A 101 -4.46 8.24 -3.99
CA THR A 101 -5.53 8.39 -4.97
C THR A 101 -5.32 7.44 -6.17
N ARG A 102 -6.33 6.61 -6.45
CA ARG A 102 -6.41 5.76 -7.64
C ARG A 102 -7.17 6.48 -8.75
N PHE A 103 -6.68 6.36 -9.98
CA PHE A 103 -7.35 6.93 -11.15
C PHE A 103 -8.66 6.23 -11.52
N LYS A 104 -8.75 4.92 -11.28
CA LYS A 104 -9.88 4.10 -11.67
C LYS A 104 -10.18 3.06 -10.59
N LYS A 105 -11.47 2.72 -10.47
CA LYS A 105 -11.90 1.52 -9.75
C LYS A 105 -11.16 0.33 -10.39
N ASN A 106 -10.49 -0.49 -9.58
CA ASN A 106 -9.72 -1.67 -9.99
C ASN A 106 -8.28 -1.39 -10.46
N SER A 107 -7.88 -0.13 -10.65
CA SER A 107 -6.47 0.21 -10.88
C SER A 107 -5.64 -0.21 -9.65
N GLY A 108 -4.47 -0.80 -9.89
CA GLY A 108 -3.47 -0.91 -8.82
C GLY A 108 -2.51 0.25 -8.77
N SER A 109 -2.42 1.05 -9.83
CA SER A 109 -1.64 2.28 -9.81
C SER A 109 -2.36 3.35 -9.00
N CYS A 110 -1.61 4.03 -8.13
CA CYS A 110 -2.07 5.18 -7.37
C CYS A 110 -1.00 6.27 -7.30
N ILE A 111 -1.44 7.49 -6.98
CA ILE A 111 -0.58 8.60 -6.61
C ILE A 111 -0.79 8.85 -5.12
N MET A 112 0.29 8.86 -4.35
CA MET A 112 0.28 9.26 -2.95
C MET A 112 0.89 10.65 -2.84
N SER A 113 0.12 11.58 -2.28
CA SER A 113 0.52 12.98 -2.08
C SER A 113 0.33 13.39 -0.62
N PRO A 114 1.22 14.24 -0.07
CA PRO A 114 1.00 14.85 1.23
C PRO A 114 -0.27 15.71 1.22
N VAL A 115 -0.96 15.75 2.36
CA VAL A 115 -2.13 16.62 2.56
C VAL A 115 -1.69 17.83 3.36
N TYR A 116 -1.85 19.02 2.79
CA TYR A 116 -1.60 20.28 3.47
C TYR A 116 -2.91 20.80 4.06
N SER A 117 -2.93 21.07 5.38
CA SER A 117 -4.09 21.71 6.01
C SER A 117 -4.09 23.20 5.66
N ALA A 118 -5.23 23.75 5.29
CA ALA A 118 -5.39 25.19 5.03
C ALA A 118 -5.01 26.06 6.24
N GLU A 119 -5.10 25.51 7.45
CA GLU A 119 -4.70 26.18 8.71
C GLU A 119 -3.18 26.20 8.90
N HIS A 120 -2.45 25.28 8.27
CA HIS A 120 -1.00 25.29 8.19
C HIS A 120 -0.62 25.86 6.84
N GLN A 121 -0.70 27.18 6.76
CA GLN A 121 -0.34 28.01 5.63
C GLN A 121 0.77 27.37 4.80
N GLU A 122 0.45 27.07 3.53
CA GLU A 122 1.38 26.57 2.51
C GLU A 122 2.72 27.27 2.69
N PRO A 123 3.83 26.56 2.95
CA PRO A 123 5.14 27.20 2.89
C PRO A 123 5.23 27.82 1.50
N ALA A 124 5.45 29.13 1.41
CA ALA A 124 5.42 29.92 0.18
C ALA A 124 6.40 29.42 -0.91
N ASP A 125 7.26 28.46 -0.56
CA ASP A 125 8.05 27.68 -1.49
C ASP A 125 7.32 26.40 -1.93
N SER A 126 6.79 26.43 -3.14
CA SER A 126 6.27 25.31 -3.95
C SER A 126 7.24 24.12 -4.14
N LYS A 127 8.41 24.12 -3.48
CA LYS A 127 9.50 23.15 -3.59
C LYS A 127 9.34 21.90 -2.72
N SER A 128 8.37 21.87 -1.79
CA SER A 128 8.20 20.76 -0.86
C SER A 128 7.06 19.81 -1.25
N ARG A 129 6.52 19.96 -2.46
CA ARG A 129 5.48 19.09 -2.98
C ARG A 129 6.13 17.93 -3.72
N PHE A 130 6.13 16.77 -3.08
CA PHE A 130 6.53 15.52 -3.72
C PHE A 130 5.32 14.65 -4.00
N GLU A 131 5.37 13.91 -5.10
CA GLU A 131 4.33 12.96 -5.49
C GLU A 131 4.94 11.58 -5.65
N VAL A 132 4.36 10.60 -4.96
CA VAL A 132 4.77 9.20 -5.07
C VAL A 132 3.81 8.46 -5.98
N HIS A 133 4.30 8.04 -7.13
CA HIS A 133 3.56 7.23 -8.07
C HIS A 133 3.87 5.75 -7.82
N THR A 134 2.84 4.94 -7.69
CA THR A 134 2.96 3.50 -7.82
C THR A 134 2.37 3.08 -9.15
N THR A 135 3.15 2.35 -9.94
CA THR A 135 2.67 1.71 -11.17
C THR A 135 2.55 0.23 -10.89
N TYR A 136 1.32 -0.29 -10.97
CA TYR A 136 1.04 -1.68 -10.70
C TYR A 136 0.20 -2.27 -11.83
N PHE A 137 0.70 -3.38 -12.37
CA PHE A 137 -0.05 -4.20 -13.31
C PHE A 137 -0.29 -5.57 -12.70
N PHE A 138 -1.54 -6.00 -12.77
CA PHE A 138 -1.93 -7.31 -12.34
C PHE A 138 -1.49 -8.37 -13.37
N GLY A 139 -0.77 -9.39 -12.92
CA GLY A 139 -0.34 -10.51 -13.75
C GLY A 139 1.11 -10.95 -13.50
N PRO A 140 1.53 -12.10 -14.06
CA PRO A 140 2.90 -12.58 -13.97
C PRO A 140 3.85 -11.65 -14.75
N GLY A 141 5.09 -11.50 -14.26
CA GLY A 141 6.15 -10.76 -14.96
C GLY A 141 6.07 -9.24 -14.86
N ASN A 142 4.98 -8.70 -14.32
CA ASN A 142 4.83 -7.26 -14.11
C ASN A 142 5.11 -6.91 -12.65
N ASP A 143 6.34 -6.49 -12.38
CA ASP A 143 6.70 -6.02 -11.04
C ASP A 143 6.28 -4.56 -10.84
N PRO A 144 5.63 -4.23 -9.71
CA PRO A 144 5.26 -2.88 -9.37
C PRO A 144 6.49 -1.98 -9.32
N VAL A 145 6.31 -0.76 -9.80
CA VAL A 145 7.32 0.30 -9.76
C VAL A 145 6.83 1.37 -8.79
N ILE A 146 7.71 1.81 -7.90
CA ILE A 146 7.47 2.96 -7.03
C ILE A 146 8.41 4.06 -7.49
N SER A 147 7.88 5.21 -7.86
CA SER A 147 8.67 6.39 -8.19
C SER A 147 8.22 7.59 -7.37
N CYS A 148 9.17 8.36 -6.85
CA CYS A 148 8.91 9.61 -6.16
C CYS A 148 9.47 10.76 -7.01
N ASP A 149 8.63 11.75 -7.27
CA ASP A 149 8.99 13.03 -7.88
C ASP A 149 9.05 14.08 -6.76
N PHE A 150 10.22 14.68 -6.54
CA PHE A 150 10.42 15.72 -5.52
C PHE A 150 10.27 17.14 -6.05
N GLY A 151 9.77 17.30 -7.28
CA GLY A 151 9.79 18.56 -8.01
C GLY A 151 11.15 18.84 -8.64
N GLY A 152 11.14 19.37 -9.87
CA GLY A 152 12.35 19.58 -10.68
C GLY A 152 12.86 18.27 -11.32
N ASP A 153 14.17 18.15 -11.55
CA ASP A 153 14.77 17.00 -12.25
C ASP A 153 15.10 15.80 -11.34
N ARG A 154 14.67 15.81 -10.07
CA ARG A 154 14.98 14.75 -9.10
C ARG A 154 13.85 13.73 -9.03
N LYS A 155 13.95 12.71 -9.88
CA LYS A 155 13.10 11.51 -9.82
C LYS A 155 13.88 10.34 -9.24
N VAL A 156 13.28 9.63 -8.28
CA VAL A 156 13.83 8.38 -7.75
C VAL A 156 12.85 7.24 -8.01
N GLU A 157 13.36 6.07 -8.38
CA GLU A 157 12.54 4.91 -8.75
C GLU A 157 13.11 3.63 -8.14
N THR A 158 12.22 2.73 -7.72
CA THR A 158 12.56 1.38 -7.28
C THR A 158 11.51 0.37 -7.72
N ILE A 159 11.92 -0.89 -7.87
CA ILE A 159 11.09 -1.99 -8.40
C ILE A 159 10.82 -3.00 -7.28
N VAL A 160 9.55 -3.32 -7.03
CA VAL A 160 9.11 -4.28 -6.01
C VAL A 160 9.05 -5.69 -6.61
N ARG A 161 10.16 -6.41 -6.48
CA ARG A 161 10.37 -7.73 -7.08
C ARG A 161 9.79 -8.88 -6.26
N SER A 162 9.41 -9.93 -6.97
CA SER A 162 9.04 -11.21 -6.36
C SER A 162 10.26 -12.05 -5.97
N LYS A 163 10.23 -12.70 -4.80
CA LYS A 163 11.24 -13.71 -4.43
C LYS A 163 11.02 -15.06 -5.13
N GLY A 164 9.81 -15.30 -5.64
CA GLY A 164 9.45 -16.55 -6.31
C GLY A 164 7.97 -16.62 -6.70
N LYS A 165 7.60 -17.62 -7.51
CA LYS A 165 6.22 -17.78 -8.01
C LYS A 165 5.22 -18.14 -6.90
N LEU A 166 5.67 -18.88 -5.90
CA LEU A 166 4.82 -19.39 -4.81
C LEU A 166 4.94 -18.56 -3.51
N THR A 167 5.97 -17.73 -3.40
CA THR A 167 6.22 -16.95 -2.19
C THR A 167 5.42 -15.66 -2.21
N ARG A 168 4.85 -15.30 -1.06
CA ARG A 168 4.22 -13.99 -0.85
C ARG A 168 5.25 -12.88 -0.56
N SER A 169 6.49 -13.24 -0.23
CA SER A 169 7.55 -12.27 0.06
C SER A 169 7.91 -11.44 -1.16
N ARG A 170 8.23 -10.17 -0.92
CA ARG A 170 8.64 -9.20 -1.93
C ARG A 170 9.85 -8.43 -1.45
N TRP A 171 10.69 -8.00 -2.36
CA TRP A 171 11.87 -7.23 -2.00
C TRP A 171 12.08 -6.09 -2.98
N PHE A 172 12.79 -5.07 -2.52
CA PHE A 172 13.23 -3.94 -3.32
C PHE A 172 14.60 -3.48 -2.83
N GLU A 173 15.29 -2.72 -3.66
CA GLU A 173 16.57 -2.11 -3.31
C GLU A 173 16.41 -0.61 -3.13
N TRP A 174 17.10 -0.06 -2.15
CA TRP A 174 17.13 1.36 -1.87
C TRP A 174 18.49 1.75 -1.29
N ASN A 175 19.14 2.77 -1.87
CA ASN A 175 20.48 3.21 -1.49
C ASN A 175 21.54 2.09 -1.43
N GLY A 176 21.37 1.03 -2.22
CA GLY A 176 22.26 -0.14 -2.23
C GLY A 176 21.94 -1.21 -1.19
N ASP A 177 21.04 -0.94 -0.26
CA ASP A 177 20.54 -1.93 0.70
C ASP A 177 19.29 -2.64 0.15
N ARG A 178 19.05 -3.86 0.63
CA ARG A 178 17.94 -4.72 0.19
C ARG A 178 16.95 -4.89 1.31
N TYR A 179 15.70 -4.60 1.00
CA TYR A 179 14.58 -4.64 1.93
C TYR A 179 13.58 -5.70 1.49
N GLU A 180 13.15 -6.56 2.41
CA GLU A 180 12.20 -7.64 2.13
C GLU A 180 10.94 -7.53 2.99
N TRP A 181 9.79 -7.42 2.34
CA TRP A 181 8.49 -7.65 2.93
C TRP A 181 8.27 -9.16 3.15
N ARG A 182 8.08 -9.55 4.40
CA ARG A 182 7.77 -10.93 4.82
C ARG A 182 6.48 -10.98 5.59
N TYR A 183 5.68 -12.01 5.32
CA TYR A 183 4.56 -12.33 6.17
C TYR A 183 5.09 -13.11 7.37
N VAL A 184 4.90 -12.55 8.56
CA VAL A 184 5.23 -13.23 9.80
C VAL A 184 3.95 -13.80 10.39
N GLY A 185 4.00 -15.07 10.82
CA GLY A 185 2.91 -15.61 11.63
C GLY A 185 3.00 -15.00 13.01
N GLN A 186 1.86 -14.62 13.60
CA GLN A 186 1.81 -14.21 14.99
C GLN A 186 2.38 -15.35 15.86
N ARG A 187 3.38 -15.00 16.68
CA ARG A 187 3.86 -15.86 17.75
C ARG A 187 3.21 -15.39 19.05
N ASN A 188 2.80 -16.32 19.89
CA ASN A 188 2.33 -15.97 21.23
C ASN A 188 3.52 -15.55 22.11
N ALA A 189 3.23 -15.05 23.32
CA ALA A 189 4.23 -14.69 24.33
C ALA A 189 5.18 -15.84 24.70
N SER A 190 4.83 -17.10 24.39
CA SER A 190 5.71 -18.26 24.60
C SER A 190 6.63 -18.55 23.41
N GLY A 191 6.73 -17.64 22.42
CA GLY A 191 7.59 -17.80 21.24
C GLY A 191 7.14 -18.90 20.27
N MET A 192 6.01 -19.57 20.52
CA MET A 192 5.45 -20.54 19.60
C MET A 192 4.74 -19.78 18.49
N VAL A 193 4.98 -20.16 17.23
CA VAL A 193 4.07 -19.82 16.13
C VAL A 193 2.71 -20.31 16.59
N LEU A 194 1.71 -19.41 16.70
CA LEU A 194 0.35 -19.79 17.04
C LEU A 194 -0.09 -20.80 15.98
N GLN A 195 0.03 -22.08 16.31
CA GLN A 195 -0.46 -23.15 15.47
C GLN A 195 -1.96 -23.10 15.60
N ARG A 196 -2.58 -22.30 14.71
CA ARG A 196 -4.00 -22.30 14.35
C ARG A 196 -4.87 -23.02 15.37
N VAL A 197 -4.93 -22.48 16.60
CA VAL A 197 -5.91 -22.95 17.57
C VAL A 197 -7.23 -22.43 17.04
N VAL A 198 -8.19 -23.34 16.95
CA VAL A 198 -9.53 -23.14 16.38
C VAL A 198 -10.28 -22.10 17.22
N THR A 199 -9.97 -20.82 17.00
CA THR A 199 -10.92 -19.73 17.15
C THR A 199 -11.38 -19.41 15.73
N ASP A 200 -12.69 -19.27 15.52
CA ASP A 200 -13.31 -19.18 14.19
C ASP A 200 -12.92 -17.92 13.39
N ALA A 201 -12.03 -17.07 13.92
CA ALA A 201 -11.46 -15.93 13.23
C ALA A 201 -10.01 -16.22 12.79
N PRO A 202 -9.69 -16.18 11.48
CA PRO A 202 -8.33 -16.43 11.00
C PRO A 202 -7.37 -15.35 11.50
N ALA A 203 -6.39 -15.74 12.33
CA ALA A 203 -5.28 -14.87 12.73
C ALA A 203 -4.60 -14.28 11.48
N ILE A 204 -4.47 -12.97 11.47
CA ILE A 204 -4.05 -12.21 10.30
C ILE A 204 -2.52 -12.11 10.33
N PRO A 205 -1.79 -12.58 9.32
CA PRO A 205 -0.34 -12.45 9.33
C PRO A 205 0.05 -10.98 9.15
N ASP A 206 0.87 -10.50 10.09
CA ASP A 206 1.53 -9.20 10.01
C ASP A 206 2.57 -9.22 8.89
N ILE A 207 2.87 -8.05 8.33
CA ILE A 207 3.86 -7.89 7.26
C ILE A 207 5.01 -7.07 7.82
N VAL A 208 6.23 -7.60 7.75
CA VAL A 208 7.43 -6.95 8.27
C VAL A 208 8.38 -6.64 7.12
N ILE A 209 8.96 -5.43 7.10
CA ILE A 209 10.14 -5.13 6.29
C ILE A 209 11.37 -5.48 7.09
N THR A 210 12.19 -6.36 6.53
CA THR A 210 13.53 -6.63 7.05
C THR A 210 14.59 -6.03 6.14
N ASP A 211 15.52 -5.29 6.71
CA ASP A 211 16.81 -4.95 6.11
C ASP A 211 17.68 -6.22 6.14
N GLU A 212 18.06 -6.70 4.96
CA GLU A 212 19.02 -7.80 4.82
C GLU A 212 20.39 -7.24 5.16
N LYS A 213 20.87 -7.48 6.40
CA LYS A 213 22.28 -7.19 6.70
C LYS A 213 23.09 -8.03 5.74
N ARG A 214 23.77 -7.37 4.79
CA ARG A 214 24.85 -8.03 4.06
C ARG A 214 25.78 -8.58 5.13
N PRO A 215 26.03 -9.90 5.18
CA PRO A 215 27.05 -10.41 6.08
C PRO A 215 28.29 -9.59 5.76
N GLY A 216 28.75 -8.82 6.75
CA GLY A 216 29.94 -8.01 6.61
C GLY A 216 30.97 -8.91 5.95
N ALA A 217 31.62 -8.42 4.90
CA ALA A 217 32.60 -9.16 4.10
C ALA A 217 33.72 -9.65 5.02
N HIS A 218 33.45 -10.70 5.78
CA HIS A 218 34.40 -11.39 6.60
C HIS A 218 35.07 -12.32 5.61
N VAL A 219 36.02 -11.73 4.89
CA VAL A 219 37.03 -12.44 4.13
C VAL A 219 37.81 -13.24 5.17
N CYS A 220 37.34 -14.43 5.51
CA CYS A 220 38.17 -15.39 6.20
C CYS A 220 39.13 -15.96 5.15
N PRO A 221 40.44 -15.78 5.33
CA PRO A 221 41.43 -16.28 4.40
C PRO A 221 41.43 -17.81 4.41
N HIS A 222 41.47 -18.40 3.21
CA HIS A 222 41.93 -19.74 2.86
C HIS A 222 42.19 -20.69 4.05
N ASP A 223 41.17 -21.43 4.46
CA ASP A 223 41.37 -22.67 5.22
C ASP A 223 40.80 -23.82 4.40
N HIS A 224 41.68 -24.69 3.88
CA HIS A 224 41.36 -25.79 2.97
C HIS A 224 40.80 -27.04 3.69
N GLY A 225 40.25 -26.87 4.89
CA GLY A 225 39.60 -27.94 5.63
C GLY A 225 38.25 -28.31 5.03
N LYS A 226 38.07 -29.59 4.66
CA LYS A 226 36.79 -30.19 4.23
C LYS A 226 35.78 -30.25 5.41
N GLY A 227 35.32 -29.10 5.88
CA GLY A 227 34.25 -28.97 6.87
C GLY A 227 32.91 -28.72 6.18
N LYS A 228 31.84 -29.38 6.65
CA LYS A 228 30.46 -29.10 6.22
C LYS A 228 30.19 -27.61 6.42
N ALA A 229 29.87 -26.89 5.34
CA ALA A 229 29.57 -25.46 5.39
C ALA A 229 28.46 -25.21 6.42
N LYS A 230 28.83 -24.60 7.56
CA LYS A 230 27.87 -24.15 8.56
C LYS A 230 27.02 -23.09 7.87
N LYS A 231 25.73 -23.36 7.72
CA LYS A 231 24.77 -22.42 7.15
C LYS A 231 24.75 -21.20 8.06
N THR A 232 25.45 -20.15 7.66
CA THR A 232 25.37 -18.85 8.32
C THR A 232 23.93 -18.37 8.17
N GLU A 233 23.26 -18.19 9.30
CA GLU A 233 21.90 -17.68 9.33
C GLU A 233 21.98 -16.17 9.05
N ASP A 234 21.38 -15.73 7.96
CA ASP A 234 21.35 -14.31 7.62
C ASP A 234 20.66 -13.54 8.75
N GLU A 235 21.34 -12.54 9.30
CA GLU A 235 20.77 -11.65 10.31
C GLU A 235 19.86 -10.63 9.63
N TYR A 236 18.63 -10.50 10.11
CA TYR A 236 17.64 -9.56 9.56
C TYR A 236 17.28 -8.52 10.62
N VAL A 237 17.24 -7.24 10.23
CA VAL A 237 16.79 -6.16 11.12
C VAL A 237 15.43 -5.67 10.66
N THR A 238 14.45 -5.69 11.55
CA THR A 238 13.12 -5.14 11.25
C THR A 238 13.18 -3.62 11.18
N VAL A 239 12.81 -3.04 10.05
CA VAL A 239 12.79 -1.57 9.83
C VAL A 239 11.39 -0.99 9.78
N ALA A 240 10.40 -1.82 9.46
CA ALA A 240 8.99 -1.45 9.58
C ALA A 240 8.13 -2.69 9.79
N ASP A 241 6.99 -2.52 10.45
CA ASP A 241 5.93 -3.51 10.52
C ASP A 241 4.60 -2.95 10.01
N PHE A 242 3.71 -3.84 9.59
CA PHE A 242 2.34 -3.54 9.24
C PHE A 242 1.43 -4.53 9.97
N GLN A 243 0.64 -3.99 10.89
CA GLN A 243 -0.31 -4.69 11.73
C GLN A 243 -1.73 -4.35 11.28
N ARG A 244 -2.56 -5.35 11.05
CA ARG A 244 -3.96 -5.09 10.65
C ARG A 244 -4.78 -4.70 11.85
N ASP A 245 -5.76 -3.82 11.61
CA ASP A 245 -6.71 -3.46 12.66
C ASP A 245 -7.65 -4.64 12.93
N GLU A 246 -7.54 -5.22 14.12
CA GLU A 246 -8.37 -6.34 14.56
C GLU A 246 -9.83 -5.95 14.76
N GLU A 247 -10.10 -4.75 15.28
CA GLU A 247 -11.47 -4.32 15.59
C GLU A 247 -12.28 -4.19 14.30
N GLU A 248 -11.60 -3.67 13.30
CA GLU A 248 -12.14 -3.46 11.97
C GLU A 248 -12.22 -4.79 11.19
N GLY A 249 -11.32 -5.74 11.47
CA GLY A 249 -11.38 -7.12 10.97
C GLY A 249 -12.54 -7.93 11.56
N LYS A 250 -12.83 -7.77 12.86
CA LYS A 250 -13.93 -8.46 13.58
C LYS A 250 -15.31 -8.05 13.08
N LYS A 251 -15.47 -6.80 12.60
CA LYS A 251 -16.71 -6.33 11.96
C LYS A 251 -17.00 -7.05 10.63
N CYS A 252 -15.98 -7.59 9.97
CA CYS A 252 -16.12 -8.35 8.73
C CYS A 252 -16.48 -9.82 9.03
N LEU A 253 -17.71 -10.07 9.47
CA LEU A 253 -18.37 -11.36 9.74
C LEU A 253 -17.74 -12.61 9.09
N GLY A 254 -16.61 -13.14 9.59
CA GLY A 254 -16.02 -14.40 9.14
C GLY A 254 -15.27 -14.40 7.79
N PHE A 255 -14.87 -13.24 7.23
CA PHE A 255 -14.23 -13.17 5.90
C PHE A 255 -12.77 -12.71 5.91
N SER A 256 -12.05 -13.03 4.82
CA SER A 256 -10.62 -12.77 4.66
C SER A 256 -10.32 -11.26 4.76
N PRO A 257 -9.44 -10.81 5.67
CA PRO A 257 -9.07 -9.40 5.87
C PRO A 257 -8.10 -8.89 4.80
N ALA A 258 -8.22 -9.41 3.57
CA ALA A 258 -7.28 -9.18 2.50
C ALA A 258 -7.42 -7.75 1.95
N GLY A 259 -6.32 -7.00 2.00
CA GLY A 259 -6.30 -5.61 1.54
C GLY A 259 -7.11 -4.66 2.43
N GLN A 260 -7.37 -5.04 3.68
CA GLN A 260 -7.80 -4.10 4.71
C GLN A 260 -6.61 -3.24 5.17
N GLY A 261 -6.92 -2.03 5.59
CA GLY A 261 -6.02 -1.11 6.25
C GLY A 261 -5.43 -1.64 7.55
N GLY A 262 -4.67 -0.78 8.21
CA GLY A 262 -3.97 -1.13 9.44
C GLY A 262 -2.89 -0.12 9.81
N TRP A 263 -2.15 -0.44 10.85
CA TRP A 263 -1.06 0.36 11.38
C TRP A 263 0.26 -0.03 10.74
N VAL A 264 1.00 0.94 10.22
CA VAL A 264 2.40 0.81 9.84
C VAL A 264 3.26 1.44 10.93
N THR A 265 4.17 0.69 11.53
CA THR A 265 5.19 1.24 12.43
C THR A 265 6.51 1.27 11.70
N ILE A 266 7.17 2.43 11.67
CA ILE A 266 8.51 2.61 11.10
C ILE A 266 9.47 2.76 12.28
N TYR A 267 10.50 1.92 12.32
CA TYR A 267 11.52 1.96 13.35
C TYR A 267 12.70 2.78 12.83
N GLU A 268 13.02 3.89 13.52
CA GLU A 268 14.21 4.66 13.19
C GLU A 268 15.46 3.86 13.54
N LYS A 269 16.38 3.78 12.57
CA LYS A 269 17.69 3.15 12.77
C LYS A 269 18.70 4.26 13.06
N GLU A 270 19.13 4.38 14.31
CA GLU A 270 20.21 5.30 14.72
C GLU A 270 21.62 4.74 14.35
N GLU A 271 21.78 4.15 13.16
CA GLU A 271 23.09 3.64 12.75
C GLU A 271 23.87 4.74 12.02
N GLU A 272 25.00 5.14 12.59
CA GLU A 272 25.86 6.21 12.10
C GLU A 272 26.22 5.99 10.61
N GLY A 273 25.72 6.87 9.74
CA GLY A 273 26.01 6.87 8.31
C GLY A 273 25.07 6.06 7.40
N ARG A 274 24.13 5.25 7.94
CA ARG A 274 23.09 4.62 7.13
C ARG A 274 21.79 5.39 7.21
N ARG A 275 21.33 5.92 6.08
CA ARG A 275 20.00 6.53 5.98
C ARG A 275 18.97 5.41 5.91
N GLY A 276 18.07 5.37 6.90
CA GLY A 276 16.92 4.47 6.89
C GLY A 276 16.02 4.66 5.66
N LEU A 277 15.01 3.78 5.55
CA LEU A 277 14.00 3.93 4.51
C LEU A 277 13.23 5.24 4.72
N PRO A 278 13.05 6.07 3.68
CA PRO A 278 12.19 7.22 3.80
C PRO A 278 10.74 6.75 4.00
N GLU A 279 10.03 7.46 4.88
CA GLU A 279 8.65 7.16 5.27
C GLU A 279 7.73 6.90 4.06
N TRP A 280 7.78 7.79 3.06
CA TRP A 280 6.96 7.69 1.86
C TRP A 280 7.19 6.37 1.10
N LEU A 281 8.41 5.82 1.13
CA LEU A 281 8.73 4.57 0.44
C LEU A 281 8.19 3.36 1.20
N VAL A 282 8.26 3.39 2.54
CA VAL A 282 7.64 2.38 3.40
C VAL A 282 6.13 2.35 3.16
N LEU A 283 5.48 3.52 3.20
CA LEU A 283 4.03 3.64 2.99
C LEU A 283 3.62 3.20 1.58
N ALA A 284 4.31 3.68 0.54
CA ALA A 284 4.01 3.31 -0.85
C ALA A 284 4.22 1.82 -1.11
N SER A 285 5.30 1.23 -0.59
CA SER A 285 5.55 -0.21 -0.73
C SER A 285 4.55 -1.06 0.05
N CYS A 286 4.10 -0.59 1.22
CA CYS A 286 3.01 -1.20 1.98
C CYS A 286 1.69 -1.19 1.17
N MET A 287 1.35 -0.07 0.53
CA MET A 287 0.18 0.03 -0.35
C MET A 287 0.24 -0.96 -1.52
N VAL A 288 1.42 -1.14 -2.13
CA VAL A 288 1.66 -2.17 -3.15
C VAL A 288 1.42 -3.58 -2.60
N MET A 289 1.86 -3.88 -1.38
CA MET A 289 1.64 -5.17 -0.73
C MET A 289 0.15 -5.44 -0.47
N LEU A 290 -0.58 -4.45 0.03
CA LEU A 290 -2.02 -4.55 0.27
C LEU A 290 -2.79 -4.80 -1.04
N LYS A 291 -2.42 -4.12 -2.12
CA LYS A 291 -3.03 -4.32 -3.44
C LYS A 291 -2.74 -5.71 -4.00
N ARG A 292 -1.49 -6.17 -3.94
CA ARG A 292 -1.12 -7.53 -4.36
C ARG A 292 -1.89 -8.61 -3.62
N GLU A 293 -2.09 -8.42 -2.31
CA GLU A 293 -2.85 -9.37 -1.50
C GLU A 293 -4.31 -9.48 -1.94
N ARG A 294 -4.97 -8.34 -2.16
CA ARG A 294 -6.35 -8.29 -2.68
C ARG A 294 -6.45 -9.03 -4.00
N ASP A 295 -5.57 -8.70 -4.93
CA ASP A 295 -5.56 -9.27 -6.28
C ASP A 295 -5.31 -10.77 -6.30
N ARG A 296 -4.38 -11.26 -5.46
CA ARG A 296 -4.15 -12.70 -5.28
C ARG A 296 -5.42 -13.43 -4.82
N ARG A 297 -6.18 -12.84 -3.90
CA ARG A 297 -7.45 -13.43 -3.45
C ARG A 297 -8.50 -13.43 -4.54
N THR A 298 -8.59 -12.37 -5.33
CA THR A 298 -9.48 -12.32 -6.49
C THR A 298 -9.21 -13.48 -7.45
N ILE A 299 -7.93 -13.77 -7.76
CA ILE A 299 -7.56 -14.94 -8.57
C ILE A 299 -8.03 -16.24 -7.92
N GLN A 300 -7.71 -16.44 -6.64
CA GLN A 300 -8.06 -17.68 -5.94
C GLN A 300 -9.57 -17.94 -5.97
N ILE A 301 -10.38 -16.90 -5.76
CA ILE A 301 -11.84 -17.00 -5.81
C ILE A 301 -12.34 -17.29 -7.24
N ALA A 302 -11.77 -16.62 -8.25
CA ALA A 302 -12.12 -16.86 -9.65
C ALA A 302 -11.80 -18.30 -10.09
N MET A 303 -10.64 -18.84 -9.69
CA MET A 303 -10.24 -20.22 -9.99
C MET A 303 -11.18 -21.26 -9.35
N MET A 304 -11.61 -21.05 -8.10
CA MET A 304 -12.57 -21.95 -7.44
C MET A 304 -13.96 -21.90 -8.08
N SER A 305 -14.34 -20.73 -8.62
CA SER A 305 -15.65 -20.52 -9.21
C SER A 305 -15.78 -21.08 -10.64
N GLY A 306 -14.68 -21.13 -11.40
CA GLY A 306 -14.67 -21.65 -12.78
C GLY A 306 -14.62 -23.18 -12.90
N GLY A 307 -14.35 -23.91 -11.80
CA GLY A 307 -14.21 -25.37 -11.82
C GLY A 307 -15.52 -26.17 -11.78
N GLY A 308 -16.68 -25.52 -11.66
CA GLY A 308 -17.98 -26.19 -11.46
C GLY A 308 -18.84 -26.39 -12.72
N GLY A 309 -18.36 -26.01 -13.91
CA GLY A 309 -19.15 -25.97 -15.16
C GLY A 309 -19.02 -27.21 -16.06
N GLY A 310 -18.94 -28.41 -15.49
CA GLY A 310 -18.90 -29.68 -16.23
C GLY A 310 -20.11 -30.56 -15.91
N SER A 311 -21.24 -30.29 -16.57
CA SER A 311 -22.42 -31.17 -16.62
C SER A 311 -23.23 -30.87 -17.87
#